data_AF-A0A1A7PZ74-F1
#
_entry.id   AF-A0A1A7PZ74-F1
#
_cell.length_a   1.000
_cell.length_b   1.000
_cell.length_c   1.000
_cell.angle_alpha   90.00
_cell.angle_beta   90.00
_cell.angle_gamma   90.00
#
_symmetry.space_group_name_H-M   'P 1'
#
loop_
_entity.id
_entity.type
_entity.pdbx_description
1 polymer ?
#
loop_
_entity_poly.entity_id
_entity_poly.type
_entity_poly.pdbx_seq_one_letter_code
_entity_poly.pdbx_strand_id
1 'polypeptide(L)' 'MKQNYQHQRGEIQESAIKALVSDKLFRQRIERKRKGKGSYQRKAKHVKHDYQSATIKVLF' A
#
# COMPACT_ATOMS: atom_id res chain seq x y z
N MET A 1 15.98 15.04 -16.63
CA MET A 1 16.14 15.92 -15.45
C MET A 1 16.05 15.08 -14.18
N LYS A 2 16.96 15.26 -13.23
CA LYS A 2 16.92 14.56 -11.93
C LYS A 2 16.02 15.36 -10.98
N GLN A 3 15.02 14.72 -10.39
CA GLN A 3 14.14 15.35 -9.39
C GLN A 3 14.70 15.08 -8.00
N ASN A 4 14.89 16.13 -7.20
CA ASN A 4 15.41 16.03 -5.84
C ASN A 4 14.27 15.83 -4.85
N TYR A 5 14.51 15.04 -3.80
CA TYR A 5 13.54 14.81 -2.74
C TYR A 5 13.48 15.99 -1.76
N GLN A 6 12.29 16.54 -1.53
CA GLN A 6 12.06 17.62 -0.56
C GLN A 6 11.78 17.05 0.83
N HIS A 7 12.74 17.15 1.74
CA HIS A 7 12.61 16.68 3.12
C HIS A 7 11.85 17.67 4.02
N GLN A 8 11.29 17.18 5.13
CA GLN A 8 10.47 17.99 6.07
C GLN A 8 11.24 18.50 7.29
N ARG A 9 12.58 18.40 7.29
CA ARG A 9 13.44 18.73 8.44
C ARG A 9 13.85 20.21 8.56
N GLY A 10 13.39 21.08 7.66
CA GLY A 10 13.87 22.46 7.57
C GLY A 10 15.34 22.51 7.12
N GLU A 11 16.06 23.56 7.52
CA GLU A 11 17.50 23.69 7.25
C GLU A 11 18.29 22.70 8.12
N ILE A 12 19.15 21.89 7.49
CA ILE A 12 19.97 20.90 8.20
C ILE A 12 21.31 21.52 8.56
N GLN A 13 21.61 21.62 9.85
CA GLN A 13 22.82 22.30 10.36
C GLN A 13 24.02 21.37 10.54
N GLU A 14 23.83 20.20 11.17
CA GLU A 14 24.95 19.31 11.54
C GLU A 14 25.17 18.18 10.52
N SER A 15 24.16 17.31 10.33
CA SER A 15 24.32 16.11 9.49
C SER A 15 23.09 15.81 8.64
N ALA A 16 23.29 15.81 7.32
CA ALA A 16 22.27 15.45 6.34
C ALA A 16 21.78 14.00 6.51
N ILE A 17 22.68 13.05 6.80
CA ILE A 17 22.31 11.64 6.92
C ILE A 17 21.43 11.41 8.15
N LYS A 18 21.81 11.96 9.31
CA LYS A 18 21.01 11.82 10.54
C LYS A 18 19.60 12.43 10.36
N ALA A 19 19.53 13.61 9.72
CA ALA A 19 18.26 14.27 9.43
C ALA A 19 17.38 13.43 8.48
N LEU A 20 17.97 12.83 7.45
CA LEU A 20 17.24 12.00 6.50
C LEU A 20 16.80 10.67 7.11
N VAL A 21 17.65 9.96 7.84
CA VAL A 21 17.30 8.65 8.44
C VAL A 21 16.08 8.75 9.36
N SER A 22 15.92 9.87 10.06
CA SER A 22 14.76 10.13 10.90
C SER A 22 13.56 10.70 10.13
N ASP A 23 13.72 11.16 8.89
CA ASP A 23 12.64 11.70 8.05
C ASP A 23 11.66 10.60 7.60
N LYS A 24 10.45 11.01 7.17
CA LYS A 24 9.40 10.08 6.70
C LYS A 24 9.84 9.20 5.54
N LEU A 25 10.83 9.66 4.76
CA LEU A 25 11.43 8.89 3.68
C LEU A 25 11.90 7.51 4.15
N PHE A 26 12.56 7.46 5.31
CA PHE A 26 13.19 6.27 5.86
C PHE A 26 12.40 5.68 7.04
N ARG A 27 11.07 5.81 7.02
CA ARG A 27 10.21 5.18 8.02
C ARG A 27 10.24 3.65 7.91
N GLN A 28 10.05 2.98 9.05
CA GLN A 28 9.79 1.54 9.06
C GLN A 28 8.55 1.21 8.22
N ARG A 29 8.69 0.25 7.32
CA ARG A 29 7.57 -0.29 6.53
C ARG A 29 7.20 -1.65 7.07
N ILE A 30 5.91 -1.86 7.27
CA ILE A 30 5.36 -3.14 7.72
C ILE A 30 4.62 -3.76 6.54
N GLU A 31 5.03 -4.97 6.17
CA GLU A 31 4.32 -5.74 5.15
C GLU A 31 3.02 -6.32 5.72
N ARG A 32 1.94 -6.31 4.92
CA ARG A 32 0.70 -6.98 5.30
C ARG A 32 0.85 -8.49 5.11
N LYS A 33 0.75 -9.24 6.21
CA LYS A 33 0.79 -10.71 6.20
C LYS A 33 -0.40 -11.27 5.43
N ARG A 34 -0.18 -12.38 4.70
CA ARG A 34 -1.24 -13.08 3.94
C ARG A 34 -2.15 -13.97 4.80
N LYS A 35 -1.69 -14.40 5.98
CA LYS A 35 -2.43 -15.25 6.92
C LYS A 35 -2.18 -14.81 8.36
N GLY A 36 -3.14 -15.06 9.26
CA GLY A 36 -3.05 -14.75 10.69
C GLY A 36 -3.58 -13.37 11.06
N LYS A 37 -3.06 -12.78 12.15
CA LYS A 37 -3.53 -11.48 12.67
C LYS A 37 -3.34 -10.36 11.64
N GLY A 38 -4.40 -9.61 11.38
CA GLY A 38 -4.39 -8.48 10.44
C GLY A 38 -4.31 -8.87 8.96
N SER A 39 -4.53 -10.15 8.61
CA SER A 39 -4.48 -10.63 7.23
C SER A 39 -5.81 -10.55 6.47
N TYR A 40 -6.94 -10.36 7.17
CA TYR A 40 -8.26 -10.30 6.54
C TYR A 40 -8.37 -9.09 5.59
N GLN A 41 -8.82 -9.36 4.36
CA GLN A 41 -9.06 -8.35 3.33
C GLN A 41 -10.52 -8.46 2.86
N ARG A 42 -11.29 -7.37 2.94
CA ARG A 42 -12.71 -7.36 2.56
C ARG A 42 -12.94 -7.67 1.08
N LYS A 43 -12.02 -7.25 0.21
CA LYS A 43 -12.06 -7.50 -1.23
C LYS A 43 -10.74 -8.12 -1.66
N ALA A 44 -10.80 -9.29 -2.29
CA ALA A 44 -9.63 -9.93 -2.88
C ALA A 44 -9.17 -9.18 -4.13
N LYS A 45 -7.89 -9.33 -4.52
CA LYS A 45 -7.32 -8.73 -5.75
C LYS A 45 -8.09 -9.15 -7.00
N HIS A 46 -8.48 -10.42 -7.06
CA HIS A 46 -9.27 -10.99 -8.15
C HIS A 46 -10.56 -11.54 -7.55
N VAL A 47 -11.65 -10.81 -7.75
CA VAL A 47 -13.00 -11.27 -7.39
C VAL A 47 -13.48 -12.15 -8.54
N LYS A 48 -13.86 -13.40 -8.26
CA LYS A 48 -14.58 -14.19 -9.24
C LYS A 48 -15.95 -13.53 -9.44
N HIS A 49 -16.12 -12.84 -10.56
CA HIS A 49 -17.44 -12.49 -11.05
C HIS A 49 -18.04 -13.77 -11.61
N ASP A 50 -18.58 -14.63 -10.75
CA ASP A 50 -19.33 -15.79 -11.22
C ASP A 50 -20.59 -15.27 -11.94
N TYR A 51 -20.65 -15.58 -13.23
CA TYR A 51 -21.67 -15.32 -14.24
C TYR A 51 -23.03 -14.83 -13.70
N GLN A 52 -23.30 -13.52 -13.81
CA GLN A 52 -24.69 -13.09 -13.90
C GLN A 52 -25.23 -13.50 -15.29
N SER A 53 -26.45 -14.04 -15.30
CA SER A 53 -27.26 -14.46 -16.45
C SER A 53 -26.93 -15.81 -17.11
N ALA A 54 -27.31 -16.93 -16.47
CA ALA A 54 -27.65 -18.15 -17.20
C ALA A 54 -28.80 -18.97 -16.56
N THR A 55 -29.66 -18.35 -15.75
CA THR A 55 -30.70 -19.10 -14.99
C THR A 55 -32.12 -18.55 -15.11
N ILE A 56 -32.41 -17.64 -16.06
CA ILE A 56 -33.80 -17.15 -16.29
C ILE A 56 -34.37 -17.61 -17.65
N LYS A 57 -33.64 -18.45 -18.42
CA LYS A 57 -34.18 -19.04 -19.67
C LYS A 57 -34.63 -20.49 -19.56
N VAL A 58 -34.59 -21.09 -18.37
CA VAL A 58 -35.08 -22.44 -18.10
C VAL A 58 -36.02 -22.40 -16.89
N LEU A 59 -37.17 -21.75 -17.06
CA LEU A 59 -38.41 -21.91 -16.27
C LEU A 59 -39.41 -20.94 -16.96
N PHE A 60 -40.18 -21.37 -17.96
CA PHE A 60 -41.50 -21.97 -17.74
C PHE A 60 -41.69 -22.61 -16.37
#